data_AF-M1AXM9-F1
#
_entry.id   AF-M1AXM9-F1
#
_cell.length_a   1.000
_cell.length_b   1.000
_cell.length_c   1.000
_cell.angle_alpha   90.00
_cell.angle_beta   90.00
_cell.angle_gamma   90.00
#
_symmetry.space_group_name_H-M   'P 1'
#
loop_
_entity.id
_entity.type
_entity.pdbx_description
1 polymer ?
#
loop_
_entity_poly.entity_id
_entity_poly.type
_entity_poly.pdbx_seq_one_letter_code
_entity_poly.pdbx_strand_id
1 'polypeptide(L)'
;MRGLKPRELQAAKDCSFNMNDCVYQLERSIPELVQSGKLASRRDEFTWHVSNAQTWISAALTDQNTCLDMINNPSMDRKIKDSIRVWVFVASQVTSNALALVYQFAEKHS
;
A
#
# COMPACT_ATOMS: atom_id res chain seq x y z
N MET A 1 14.87 -9.88 -15.91
CA MET A 1 15.46 -8.53 -16.10
C MET A 1 16.66 -8.51 -17.05
N ARG A 2 16.69 -9.31 -18.13
CA ARG A 2 17.76 -9.22 -19.15
C ARG A 2 17.27 -8.31 -20.29
N GLY A 3 18.11 -7.39 -20.76
CA GLY A 3 17.79 -6.47 -21.87
C GLY A 3 17.25 -5.08 -21.46
N LEU A 4 17.17 -4.77 -20.16
CA LEU A 4 16.79 -3.45 -19.66
C LEU A 4 17.98 -2.47 -19.72
N LYS A 5 17.71 -1.22 -20.07
CA LYS A 5 18.71 -0.14 -19.91
C LYS A 5 18.99 0.09 -18.41
N PRO A 6 20.18 0.58 -18.03
CA PRO A 6 20.52 0.80 -16.62
C PRO A 6 19.49 1.63 -15.84
N ARG A 7 18.92 2.68 -16.46
CA ARG A 7 17.88 3.51 -15.84
C ARG A 7 16.55 2.79 -15.65
N GLU A 8 16.15 1.94 -16.60
CA GLU A 8 14.91 1.15 -16.50
C GLU A 8 15.05 0.07 -15.44
N LEU A 9 16.23 -0.55 -15.34
CA LEU A 9 16.56 -1.49 -14.30
C LEU A 9 16.52 -0.83 -12.91
N GLN A 10 17.07 0.38 -12.78
CA GLN A 10 17.05 1.11 -11.51
C GLN A 10 15.62 1.47 -11.10
N ALA A 11 14.83 2.07 -11.98
CA ALA A 11 13.43 2.41 -11.69
C ALA A 11 12.59 1.19 -11.31
N ALA A 12 12.80 0.04 -11.97
CA ALA A 12 12.12 -1.20 -11.62
C ALA A 12 12.56 -1.74 -10.24
N LYS A 13 13.84 -1.60 -9.87
CA LYS A 13 14.35 -1.98 -8.54
C LYS A 13 13.78 -1.06 -7.45
N ASP A 14 13.78 0.24 -7.67
CA ASP A 14 13.26 1.22 -6.72
C ASP A 14 11.76 1.00 -6.51
N CYS A 15 10.98 0.80 -7.58
CA CYS A 15 9.58 0.40 -7.44
C CYS A 15 9.43 -0.91 -6.66
N SER A 16 10.24 -1.93 -6.95
CA SER A 16 10.18 -3.20 -6.22
C SER A 16 10.49 -3.04 -4.73
N PHE A 17 11.40 -2.13 -4.37
CA PHE A 17 11.71 -1.82 -2.98
C PHE A 17 10.48 -1.21 -2.29
N ASN A 18 9.86 -0.21 -2.90
CA ASN A 18 8.63 0.40 -2.38
C ASN A 18 7.46 -0.59 -2.30
N MET A 19 7.35 -1.53 -3.24
CA MET A 19 6.32 -2.57 -3.15
C MET A 19 6.57 -3.56 -1.99
N ASN A 20 7.83 -3.80 -1.59
CA ASN A 20 8.12 -4.56 -0.38
C ASN A 20 7.77 -3.77 0.88
N ASP A 21 8.07 -2.46 0.92
CA ASP A 21 7.65 -1.59 2.02
C ASP A 21 6.12 -1.55 2.13
N CYS A 22 5.41 -1.48 1.00
CA CYS A 22 3.95 -1.58 0.95
C CYS A 22 3.45 -2.87 1.62
N VAL A 23 4.04 -4.03 1.28
CA VAL A 23 3.69 -5.31 1.91
C VAL A 23 3.96 -5.27 3.42
N TYR A 24 5.10 -4.74 3.83
CA TYR A 24 5.45 -4.60 5.24
C TYR A 24 4.45 -3.72 6.01
N GLN A 25 4.00 -2.60 5.43
CA GLN A 25 2.95 -1.78 6.06
C GLN A 25 1.62 -2.55 6.16
N LEU A 26 1.23 -3.26 5.10
CA LEU A 26 0.02 -4.09 5.12
C LEU A 26 0.09 -5.18 6.19
N GLU A 27 1.22 -5.86 6.34
CA GLU A 27 1.45 -6.87 7.39
C GLU A 27 1.30 -6.28 8.79
N ARG A 28 1.74 -5.03 9.00
CA ARG A 28 1.57 -4.32 10.27
C ARG A 28 0.13 -3.89 10.54
N SER A 29 -0.68 -3.68 9.51
CA SER A 29 -2.10 -3.35 9.67
C SER A 29 -2.94 -4.52 10.20
N ILE A 30 -2.55 -5.75 9.87
CA ILE A 30 -3.30 -6.98 10.23
C ILE A 30 -3.46 -7.15 11.75
N PRO A 31 -2.39 -7.15 12.58
CA PRO A 31 -2.55 -7.33 14.03
C PRO A 31 -3.35 -6.20 14.68
N GLU A 32 -3.24 -4.97 14.17
CA GLU A 32 -4.04 -3.83 14.64
C GLU A 32 -5.54 -4.04 14.37
N LEU A 33 -5.90 -4.54 13.18
CA LEU A 33 -7.30 -4.89 12.87
C LEU A 33 -7.82 -6.05 13.71
N VAL A 34 -7.01 -7.09 13.94
CA VAL A 34 -7.38 -8.21 14.81
C VAL A 34 -7.64 -7.71 16.24
N GLN A 35 -6.80 -6.81 16.72
CA GLN A 35 -6.87 -6.31 18.08
C GLN A 35 -8.04 -5.33 18.28
N SER A 36 -8.34 -4.48 17.29
CA SER A 36 -9.54 -3.63 17.32
C SER A 36 -10.83 -4.45 17.37
N GLY A 37 -10.91 -5.55 16.62
CA GLY A 37 -12.06 -6.47 16.68
C GLY A 37 -12.25 -7.14 18.05
N LYS A 38 -11.15 -7.58 18.70
CA LYS A 38 -11.20 -8.20 20.06
C LYS A 38 -11.59 -7.21 21.15
N LEU A 39 -11.21 -5.95 20.98
CA LEU A 39 -11.37 -4.90 21.98
C LEU A 39 -12.48 -3.91 21.65
N ALA A 40 -13.44 -4.29 20.78
CA ALA A 40 -14.52 -3.41 20.36
C ALA A 40 -15.38 -2.86 21.52
N SER A 41 -15.39 -3.52 22.69
CA SER A 41 -16.07 -3.03 23.90
C SER A 41 -15.24 -2.02 24.72
N ARG A 42 -13.96 -1.83 24.41
CA ARG A 42 -13.03 -0.90 25.06
C ARG A 42 -12.67 0.25 24.12
N ARG A 43 -13.45 1.32 24.18
CA ARG A 43 -13.41 2.47 23.25
C ARG A 43 -12.01 3.00 22.95
N ASP A 44 -11.19 3.22 23.98
CA ASP A 44 -9.86 3.83 23.80
C ASP A 44 -8.89 2.88 23.10
N GLU A 45 -8.85 1.61 23.52
CA GLU A 45 -8.00 0.59 22.90
C GLU A 45 -8.46 0.29 21.46
N PHE A 46 -9.78 0.22 21.23
CA PHE A 46 -10.35 0.11 19.89
C PHE A 46 -9.88 1.25 18.97
N THR A 47 -10.03 2.50 19.44
CA THR A 47 -9.68 3.70 18.68
C THR A 47 -8.19 3.73 18.36
N TRP A 48 -7.35 3.38 19.33
CA TRP A 48 -5.90 3.27 19.14
C TRP A 48 -5.55 2.27 18.02
N HIS A 49 -6.05 1.04 18.10
CA HIS A 49 -5.73 0.01 17.13
C HIS A 49 -6.29 0.32 15.73
N VAL A 50 -7.53 0.82 15.61
CA VAL A 50 -8.09 1.16 14.30
C VAL A 50 -7.34 2.33 13.65
N SER A 51 -6.88 3.33 14.42
CA SER A 51 -6.07 4.44 13.89
C SER A 51 -4.68 3.99 13.40
N ASN A 52 -4.04 3.04 14.09
CA ASN A 52 -2.79 2.44 13.62
C ASN A 52 -3.00 1.68 12.31
N ALA A 53 -4.08 0.88 12.20
CA ALA A 53 -4.42 0.19 10.96
C ALA A 53 -4.61 1.16 9.79
N GLN A 54 -5.35 2.26 10.00
CA GLN A 54 -5.53 3.31 8.98
C GLN A 54 -4.19 3.94 8.56
N THR A 55 -3.31 4.19 9.53
CA THR A 55 -1.97 4.74 9.26
C THR A 55 -1.15 3.80 8.38
N TRP A 56 -1.10 2.51 8.71
CA TRP A 56 -0.31 1.55 7.94
C TRP A 56 -0.88 1.30 6.53
N ILE A 57 -2.20 1.22 6.39
CA ILE A 57 -2.82 1.07 5.07
C ILE A 57 -2.62 2.33 4.21
N SER A 58 -2.66 3.52 4.81
CA SER A 58 -2.36 4.78 4.10
C SER A 58 -0.89 4.89 3.68
N ALA A 59 0.03 4.39 4.51
CA ALA A 59 1.44 4.28 4.16
C ALA A 59 1.64 3.31 2.98
N ALA A 60 0.97 2.15 2.99
CA ALA A 60 1.00 1.20 1.88
C ALA A 60 0.54 1.82 0.54
N LEU A 61 -0.49 2.67 0.56
CA LEU A 61 -0.91 3.43 -0.63
C LEU A 61 0.14 4.44 -1.10
N THR A 62 0.82 5.09 -0.16
CA THR A 62 1.88 6.05 -0.44
C THR A 62 3.07 5.37 -1.12
N ASP A 63 3.45 4.18 -0.65
CA ASP A 63 4.53 3.38 -1.24
C ASP A 63 4.21 2.97 -2.68
N GLN A 64 2.97 2.52 -2.95
CA GLN A 64 2.52 2.18 -4.29
C GLN A 64 2.50 3.38 -5.23
N ASN A 65 1.99 4.53 -4.78
CA ASN A 65 2.01 5.77 -5.57
C ASN A 65 3.44 6.20 -5.89
N THR A 66 4.35 6.07 -4.92
CA THR A 66 5.76 6.38 -5.12
C THR A 66 6.41 5.44 -6.14
N CYS A 67 6.08 4.14 -6.14
CA CYS A 67 6.51 3.24 -7.23
C CYS A 67 5.99 3.72 -8.60
N LEU A 68 4.71 4.13 -8.70
CA LEU A 68 4.13 4.64 -9.95
C LEU A 68 4.88 5.87 -10.45
N ASP A 69 5.28 6.78 -9.55
CA ASP A 69 6.06 7.96 -9.88
C ASP A 69 7.47 7.61 -10.37
N MET A 70 8.13 6.63 -9.74
CA MET A 70 9.47 6.15 -10.15
C MET A 70 9.49 5.61 -11.59
N ILE A 71 8.41 4.95 -12.04
CA ILE A 71 8.28 4.43 -13.41
C ILE A 71 7.67 5.45 -14.38
N ASN A 72 7.25 6.63 -13.91
CA ASN A 72 6.65 7.66 -14.74
C ASN A 72 7.68 8.50 -15.52
N ASN A 73 8.74 7.87 -16.03
CA ASN A 73 9.78 8.53 -16.80
C ASN A 73 9.48 8.44 -18.31
N PRO A 74 9.53 9.55 -19.08
CA PRO A 74 9.33 9.53 -20.53
C PRO A 74 10.33 8.66 -21.31
N SER A 75 11.52 8.42 -20.75
CA SER A 75 12.59 7.61 -21.36
C SER A 75 12.44 6.11 -21.12
N MET A 76 11.46 5.69 -20.31
CA MET A 76 11.21 4.29 -20.00
C MET A 76 10.46 3.62 -21.16
N ASP A 77 10.89 2.43 -21.55
CA ASP A 77 10.14 1.63 -22.52
C ASP A 77 8.67 1.45 -22.10
N ARG A 78 7.76 1.71 -23.04
CA ARG A 78 6.32 1.72 -22.80
C ARG A 78 5.82 0.36 -22.29
N LYS A 79 6.29 -0.75 -22.87
CA LYS A 79 5.82 -2.09 -22.49
C LYS A 79 6.22 -2.43 -21.06
N ILE A 80 7.44 -2.06 -20.68
CA ILE A 80 7.95 -2.28 -19.31
C ILE A 80 7.17 -1.40 -18.32
N LYS A 81 6.97 -0.12 -18.64
CA LYS A 81 6.18 0.81 -17.84
C LYS A 81 4.75 0.30 -17.62
N ASP A 82 4.05 -0.07 -18.69
CA ASP A 82 2.66 -0.54 -18.62
C ASP A 82 2.54 -1.85 -17.83
N SER A 83 3.51 -2.75 -17.98
CA SER A 83 3.53 -4.02 -17.24
C SER A 83 3.60 -3.79 -15.73
N ILE A 84 4.45 -2.88 -15.24
CA ILE A 84 4.53 -2.57 -13.81
C ILE A 84 3.29 -1.81 -13.35
N ARG A 85 2.87 -0.80 -14.13
CA ARG A 85 1.75 0.08 -13.78
C ARG A 85 0.45 -0.67 -13.54
N VAL A 86 0.13 -1.68 -14.36
CA VAL A 86 -1.12 -2.44 -14.22
C VAL A 86 -1.17 -3.14 -12.86
N TRP A 87 -0.11 -3.83 -12.46
CA TRP A 87 -0.07 -4.55 -11.19
C TRP A 87 -0.14 -3.61 -9.99
N VAL A 88 0.62 -2.52 -10.02
CA VAL A 88 0.66 -1.55 -8.92
C VAL A 88 -0.68 -0.83 -8.80
N PHE A 89 -1.31 -0.47 -9.92
CA PHE A 89 -2.63 0.15 -9.91
C PHE A 89 -3.70 -0.76 -9.31
N VAL A 90 -3.72 -2.05 -9.68
CA VAL A 90 -4.65 -3.02 -9.08
C VAL A 90 -4.41 -3.14 -7.59
N ALA A 91 -3.15 -3.21 -7.15
CA ALA A 91 -2.80 -3.23 -5.73
C ALA A 91 -3.31 -1.97 -5.01
N SER A 92 -3.15 -0.79 -5.60
CA SER A 92 -3.66 0.47 -5.03
C SER A 92 -5.18 0.53 -4.93
N GLN A 93 -5.90 -0.03 -5.89
CA GLN A 93 -7.36 -0.14 -5.79
C GLN A 93 -7.77 -1.02 -4.62
N VAL A 94 -7.13 -2.18 -4.45
CA VAL A 94 -7.42 -3.08 -3.33
C VAL A 94 -7.08 -2.44 -1.99
N THR A 95 -5.91 -1.80 -1.88
CA THR A 95 -5.50 -1.10 -0.66
C THR A 95 -6.43 0.07 -0.33
N SER A 96 -6.88 0.83 -1.34
CA SER A 96 -7.82 1.95 -1.15
C SER A 96 -9.19 1.46 -0.69
N ASN A 97 -9.70 0.38 -1.28
CA ASN A 97 -10.93 -0.28 -0.83
C ASN A 97 -10.80 -0.77 0.62
N ALA A 98 -9.67 -1.38 0.98
CA ALA A 98 -9.41 -1.81 2.35
C ALA A 98 -9.42 -0.62 3.32
N LEU A 99 -8.76 0.49 2.98
CA LEU A 99 -8.75 1.70 3.81
C LEU A 99 -10.17 2.25 4.02
N ALA A 100 -10.97 2.31 2.96
CA ALA A 100 -12.36 2.76 3.02
C ALA A 100 -13.20 1.87 3.95
N LEU A 101 -13.04 0.54 3.88
CA LEU A 101 -13.72 -0.40 4.78
C LEU A 101 -13.29 -0.20 6.24
N VAL A 102 -12.01 0.07 6.50
CA VAL A 102 -11.52 0.34 7.86
C VAL A 102 -12.06 1.66 8.41
N TYR A 103 -12.20 2.70 7.58
CA TYR A 103 -12.89 3.93 7.98
C TYR A 103 -14.36 3.67 8.37
N GLN A 104 -15.11 2.95 7.55
CA GLN A 104 -16.50 2.59 7.87
C GLN A 104 -16.60 1.72 9.12
N PHE A 105 -15.64 0.81 9.33
CA PHE A 105 -15.56 0.00 10.54
C PHE A 105 -15.34 0.86 11.79
N ALA A 106 -14.46 1.86 11.72
CA ALA A 106 -14.22 2.80 12.80
C ALA A 106 -15.49 3.60 13.15
N GLU A 107 -16.17 4.18 12.14
CA GLU A 107 -17.40 4.96 12.34
C GLU A 107 -18.53 4.14 12.97
N LYS A 108 -18.65 2.86 12.61
CA LYS A 108 -19.71 1.99 13.14
C LYS A 108 -19.50 1.61 14.62
N HIS A 109 -18.27 1.68 15.12
CA HIS A 109 -17.91 1.23 16.48
C HIS A 109 -17.39 2.37 17.38
N SER A 110 -17.38 3.61 16.86
CA SER A 110 -17.08 4.84 17.62
C SER A 110 -18.24 5.34 18.48
#